data_AF-A0AAV7H619-F1
#
_entry.id   AF-A0AAV7H619-F1
#
_cell.length_a   1.000
_cell.length_b   1.000
_cell.length_c   1.000
_cell.angle_alpha   90.00
_cell.angle_beta   90.00
_cell.angle_gamma   90.00
#
_symmetry.space_group_name_H-M   'P 1'
#
loop_
_entity.id
_entity.type
_entity.pdbx_description
1 polymer ?
#
loop_
_entity_poly.entity_id
_entity_poly.type
_entity_poly.pdbx_seq_one_letter_code
_entity_poly.pdbx_strand_id
1 'polypeptide(L)'
;MIVLFSGSLHILMLPWFAFGHLLPFLELAKSLARKGHHISFLTTPRNVARLPTIPRPLTPFINFIEIPLPQIKHLPENAEAMVDLPSANLHPYLSKAFDNFEQKLSDLIQTKQISSLDCILFDYAAH
;
A
#
# COMPACT_ATOMS: atom_id res chain seq x y z
N MET A 1 10.85 -20.09 -5.81
CA MET A 1 10.08 -21.21 -5.23
C MET A 1 8.61 -20.82 -5.24
N ILE A 2 7.78 -21.45 -6.06
CA ILE A 2 6.33 -21.17 -6.10
C ILE A 2 5.66 -22.22 -5.21
N VAL A 3 5.14 -21.79 -4.07
CA VAL A 3 4.30 -22.63 -3.20
C VAL A 3 2.87 -22.47 -3.68
N LEU A 4 2.26 -23.54 -4.19
CA LEU A 4 0.84 -23.55 -4.52
C LEU A 4 0.05 -23.78 -3.22
N PHE A 5 -0.61 -22.75 -2.72
CA PHE A 5 -1.55 -22.87 -1.62
C PHE A 5 -2.90 -23.36 -2.15
N SER A 6 -3.47 -24.39 -1.53
CA SER A 6 -4.79 -24.94 -1.87
C SER A 6 -5.96 -24.18 -1.23
N GLY A 7 -5.78 -22.89 -0.89
CA GLY A 7 -6.76 -22.07 -0.18
C GLY A 7 -6.63 -20.57 -0.46
N SER A 8 -7.58 -19.79 0.06
CA SER A 8 -7.53 -18.33 0.02
C SER A 8 -6.37 -17.82 0.87
N LEU A 9 -5.51 -16.98 0.30
CA LEU A 9 -4.47 -16.25 1.01
C LEU A 9 -4.96 -14.87 1.41
N HIS A 10 -4.51 -14.40 2.57
CA HIS A 10 -4.54 -12.98 2.92
C HIS A 10 -3.17 -12.37 2.60
N ILE A 11 -3.16 -11.41 1.67
CA ILE A 11 -1.94 -10.78 1.15
C ILE A 11 -1.98 -9.30 1.50
N LEU A 12 -0.93 -8.82 2.15
CA LEU A 12 -0.73 -7.41 2.39
C LEU A 12 0.12 -6.83 1.27
N MET A 13 -0.29 -5.68 0.74
CA MET A 13 0.45 -4.94 -0.29
C MET A 13 0.82 -3.57 0.24
N LEU A 14 2.10 -3.22 0.14
CA LEU A 14 2.62 -1.88 0.46
C LEU A 14 3.45 -1.37 -0.74
N PRO A 15 2.80 -0.71 -1.72
CA PRO A 15 3.46 -0.09 -2.87
C PRO A 15 4.17 1.21 -2.51
N TRP A 16 5.18 1.59 -3.30
CA TRP A 16 5.75 2.94 -3.26
C TRP A 16 4.73 4.00 -3.70
N PHE A 17 4.77 5.20 -3.11
CA PHE A 17 3.78 6.27 -3.35
C PHE A 17 4.06 7.07 -4.64
N ALA A 18 4.25 6.34 -5.73
CA ALA A 18 4.23 6.85 -7.09
C ALA A 18 3.11 6.15 -7.85
N PHE A 19 2.37 6.86 -8.70
CA PHE A 19 1.28 6.24 -9.48
C PHE A 19 1.77 5.16 -10.46
N GLY A 20 3.05 5.23 -10.87
CA GLY A 20 3.71 4.16 -11.62
C GLY A 20 3.84 2.85 -10.84
N HIS A 21 3.70 2.86 -9.51
CA HIS A 21 3.75 1.68 -8.64
C HIS A 21 2.35 1.36 -8.06
N LEU A 22 1.63 2.38 -7.60
CA LEU A 22 0.27 2.22 -7.05
C LEU A 22 -0.70 1.57 -8.04
N LEU A 23 -0.70 2.00 -9.31
CA LEU A 23 -1.62 1.47 -10.32
C LEU A 23 -1.32 0.00 -10.68
N PRO A 24 -0.07 -0.41 -10.97
CA PRO A 24 0.25 -1.82 -11.18
C PRO A 24 -0.05 -2.71 -9.96
N PHE A 25 0.24 -2.24 -8.74
CA PHE A 25 -0.11 -2.97 -7.53
C PHE A 25 -1.63 -3.13 -7.40
N LEU A 26 -2.42 -2.11 -7.75
CA LEU A 26 -3.87 -2.20 -7.74
C LEU A 26 -4.40 -3.21 -8.77
N GLU A 27 -3.82 -3.27 -9.96
CA GLU A 27 -4.17 -4.29 -10.96
C GLU A 27 -3.76 -5.69 -10.52
N LEU A 28 -2.61 -5.84 -9.85
CA LEU A 28 -2.21 -7.09 -9.23
C LEU A 28 -3.20 -7.51 -8.12
N ALA A 29 -3.60 -6.57 -7.25
CA ALA A 29 -4.61 -6.81 -6.21
C ALA A 29 -5.92 -7.33 -6.81
N LYS A 30 -6.42 -6.68 -7.87
CA LYS A 30 -7.61 -7.13 -8.61
C LYS A 30 -7.42 -8.51 -9.22
N SER A 31 -6.24 -8.82 -9.76
CA SER A 31 -5.93 -10.14 -10.35
C SER A 31 -5.96 -11.25 -9.29
N LEU A 32 -5.39 -11.01 -8.12
CA LEU A 32 -5.37 -11.96 -7.01
C LEU A 32 -6.76 -12.10 -6.36
N ALA A 33 -7.50 -11.01 -6.20
CA ALA A 33 -8.88 -11.02 -5.72
C ALA A 33 -9.81 -11.86 -6.61
N ARG A 34 -9.65 -11.80 -7.94
CA ARG A 34 -10.40 -12.66 -8.87
C ARG A 34 -10.14 -14.15 -8.68
N LYS A 35 -9.01 -14.53 -8.06
CA LYS A 35 -8.66 -15.91 -7.72
C LYS A 35 -9.13 -16.30 -6.30
N GLY A 36 -9.86 -15.41 -5.62
CA GLY A 36 -10.40 -15.65 -4.29
C GLY A 36 -9.43 -15.35 -3.14
N HIS A 37 -8.37 -14.57 -3.38
CA HIS A 37 -7.46 -14.12 -2.32
C HIS A 37 -7.93 -12.78 -1.72
N HIS A 38 -7.71 -12.59 -0.42
CA HIS A 38 -7.99 -11.33 0.27
C HIS A 38 -6.75 -10.43 0.24
N ILE A 39 -6.96 -9.15 -0.04
CA ILE A 39 -5.92 -8.13 -0.16
C ILE A 39 -6.13 -7.04 0.87
N SER A 40 -5.09 -6.77 1.67
CA SER A 40 -4.96 -5.54 2.46
C SER A 40 -4.00 -4.60 1.73
N PHE A 41 -4.53 -3.55 1.11
CA PHE A 41 -3.75 -2.59 0.33
C PHE A 41 -3.44 -1.35 1.19
N LEU A 42 -2.20 -1.25 1.69
CA LEU A 42 -1.75 -0.13 2.52
C LEU A 42 -1.40 1.06 1.63
N THR A 43 -2.02 2.19 1.89
CA THR A 43 -1.68 3.47 1.26
C THR A 43 -2.25 4.62 2.10
N THR A 44 -2.27 5.82 1.57
CA THR A 44 -2.71 7.02 2.27
C THR A 44 -4.12 7.43 1.82
N PRO A 45 -4.87 8.20 2.63
CA PRO A 45 -6.23 8.63 2.26
C PRO A 45 -6.32 9.36 0.92
N ARG A 46 -5.37 10.27 0.63
CA ARG A 46 -5.37 11.02 -0.63
C ARG A 46 -5.02 10.13 -1.82
N ASN A 47 -4.20 9.10 -1.61
CA ASN A 47 -3.94 8.10 -2.65
C ASN A 47 -5.17 7.24 -2.91
N VAL A 48 -5.88 6.76 -1.88
CA VAL A 48 -7.16 6.03 -2.06
C VAL A 48 -8.17 6.86 -2.86
N ALA A 49 -8.32 8.14 -2.52
CA ALA A 49 -9.25 9.04 -3.21
C ALA A 49 -8.91 9.26 -4.71
N ARG A 50 -7.66 9.03 -5.11
CA ARG A 50 -7.17 9.20 -6.49
C ARG A 50 -7.10 7.87 -7.26
N LEU A 51 -7.20 6.74 -6.57
CA LEU A 51 -7.13 5.43 -7.22
C LEU A 51 -8.45 5.09 -7.93
N PRO A 52 -8.40 4.33 -9.04
CA PRO A 52 -9.59 3.82 -9.68
C PRO A 52 -10.44 2.98 -8.71
N THR A 53 -11.76 3.16 -8.77
CA THR A 53 -12.70 2.41 -7.93
C THR A 53 -12.59 0.91 -8.17
N ILE A 54 -12.72 0.12 -7.10
CA ILE A 54 -12.77 -1.34 -7.18
C ILE A 54 -14.11 -1.77 -7.79
N PRO A 55 -14.12 -2.68 -8.80
CA PRO A 55 -15.35 -3.27 -9.29
C PRO A 55 -16.12 -3.99 -8.16
N ARG A 56 -17.45 -3.80 -8.08
CA ARG A 56 -18.29 -4.36 -7.00
C ARG A 56 -18.04 -5.85 -6.66
N PRO A 57 -17.82 -6.77 -7.63
CA PRO A 57 -17.54 -8.17 -7.29
C PRO A 57 -16.24 -8.40 -6.51
N LEU A 58 -15.30 -7.45 -6.58
CA LEU A 58 -13.98 -7.56 -5.95
C LEU A 58 -13.89 -6.81 -4.61
N THR A 59 -14.88 -5.97 -4.26
CA THR A 59 -14.84 -5.19 -3.03
C THR A 59 -14.74 -6.03 -1.75
N PRO A 60 -15.34 -7.24 -1.64
CA PRO A 60 -15.17 -8.08 -0.45
C PRO A 60 -13.74 -8.62 -0.26
N PHE A 61 -12.94 -8.59 -1.33
CA PHE A 61 -11.61 -9.18 -1.37
C PHE A 61 -10.49 -8.14 -1.34
N ILE A 62 -10.79 -6.84 -1.44
CA ILE A 62 -9.78 -5.78 -1.44
C ILE A 62 -10.19 -4.73 -0.42
N ASN A 63 -9.40 -4.64 0.65
CA ASN A 63 -9.55 -3.63 1.69
C ASN A 63 -8.39 -2.63 1.60
N PHE A 64 -8.69 -1.33 1.54
CA PHE A 64 -7.68 -0.29 1.71
C PHE A 64 -7.43 -0.07 3.19
N ILE A 65 -6.17 -0.10 3.60
CA ILE A 65 -5.73 0.31 4.94
C ILE A 65 -5.12 1.70 4.79
N GLU A 66 -5.90 2.71 5.13
CA GLU A 66 -5.55 4.11 5.01
C GLU A 66 -4.73 4.57 6.22
N ILE A 67 -3.49 4.94 5.98
CA ILE A 67 -2.57 5.44 6.98
C ILE A 67 -2.21 6.89 6.61
N PRO A 68 -2.53 7.89 7.43
CA PRO A 68 -2.06 9.24 7.18
C PRO A 68 -0.53 9.31 7.22
N LEU A 69 0.07 10.00 6.25
CA LEU A 69 1.50 10.32 6.30
C LEU A 69 1.77 11.31 7.44
N PRO A 70 2.80 11.08 8.26
CA PRO A 70 3.20 12.07 9.23
C PRO A 70 3.70 13.33 8.52
N GLN A 71 3.39 14.49 9.06
CA GLN A 71 3.94 15.74 8.54
C GLN A 71 5.45 15.78 8.81
N ILE A 72 6.25 15.74 7.74
CA ILE A 72 7.71 15.88 7.82
C ILE A 72 8.09 17.31 7.42
N LYS A 73 9.03 17.91 8.15
CA LYS A 73 9.60 19.22 7.82
C LYS A 73 10.07 19.20 6.35
N HIS A 74 9.74 20.26 5.61
CA HIS A 74 10.02 20.45 4.17
C HIS A 74 9.06 19.75 3.18
N LEU A 75 8.20 18.81 3.62
CA LEU A 75 7.12 18.34 2.75
C LEU A 75 5.98 19.37 2.68
N PRO A 76 5.44 19.64 1.48
CA PRO A 76 4.21 20.41 1.34
C PRO A 76 3.07 19.73 2.10
N GLU A 77 2.11 20.53 2.54
CA GLU A 77 0.90 20.00 3.16
C GLU A 77 0.17 19.07 2.17
N ASN A 78 -0.30 17.93 2.67
CA ASN A 78 -0.99 16.90 1.90
C ASN A 78 -0.16 16.24 0.79
N ALA A 79 1.17 16.39 0.77
CA ALA A 79 2.02 15.69 -0.19
C ALA A 79 2.12 14.19 0.16
N GLU A 80 1.26 13.39 -0.49
CA GLU A 80 1.14 11.96 -0.18
C GLU A 80 1.62 11.03 -1.31
N ALA A 81 2.01 11.60 -2.44
CA ALA A 81 2.64 10.88 -3.54
C ALA A 81 3.69 11.76 -4.24
N MET A 82 4.56 11.12 -5.02
CA MET A 82 5.62 11.77 -5.80
C MET A 82 5.09 12.90 -6.69
N VAL A 83 3.87 12.77 -7.21
CA VAL A 83 3.22 13.78 -8.07
C VAL A 83 2.86 15.07 -7.32
N ASP A 84 2.78 15.03 -5.99
CA ASP A 84 2.49 16.19 -5.16
C ASP A 84 3.73 17.05 -4.88
N LEU A 85 4.93 16.56 -5.22
CA LEU A 85 6.19 17.23 -4.91
C LEU A 85 6.54 18.27 -5.98
N PRO A 86 6.78 19.54 -5.60
CA PRO A 86 7.12 20.59 -6.56
C PRO A 86 8.54 20.45 -7.15
N SER A 87 9.39 19.60 -6.56
CA SER A 87 10.78 19.41 -7.00
C SER A 87 11.35 18.10 -6.48
N ALA A 88 12.30 17.53 -7.25
CA ALA A 88 12.91 16.24 -6.95
C ALA A 88 13.77 16.23 -5.68
N ASN A 89 14.23 17.39 -5.21
CA ASN A 89 14.96 17.52 -3.94
C ASN A 89 14.10 17.19 -2.71
N LEU A 90 12.77 17.09 -2.86
CA LEU A 90 11.86 16.70 -1.80
C LEU A 90 11.62 15.20 -1.69
N HIS A 91 12.07 14.41 -2.68
CA HIS A 91 11.90 12.95 -2.68
C HIS A 91 12.42 12.28 -1.39
N PRO A 92 13.60 12.64 -0.84
CA PRO A 92 14.09 12.01 0.39
C PRO A 92 13.20 12.25 1.60
N TYR A 93 12.48 13.38 1.64
CA TYR A 93 11.55 13.67 2.74
C TYR A 93 10.27 12.83 2.63
N LEU A 94 9.81 12.55 1.40
CA LEU A 94 8.70 11.63 1.16
C LEU A 94 9.11 10.19 1.50
N SER A 95 10.32 9.76 1.13
CA SER A 95 10.87 8.46 1.55
C SER A 95 10.92 8.35 3.07
N LYS A 96 11.43 9.38 3.76
CA LYS A 96 11.44 9.42 5.23
C LYS A 96 10.04 9.35 5.84
N ALA A 97 9.05 9.98 5.22
CA ALA A 97 7.67 9.90 5.68
C ALA A 97 7.08 8.50 5.43
N PHE A 98 7.48 7.84 4.34
CA PHE A 98 7.13 6.47 4.00
C PHE A 98 7.73 5.45 4.97
N ASP A 99 8.94 5.66 5.52
CA ASP A 99 9.54 4.77 6.53
C ASP A 99 8.61 4.55 7.74
N ASN A 100 7.73 5.50 8.05
CA ASN A 100 6.72 5.36 9.09
C ASN A 100 5.66 4.28 8.78
N PHE A 101 5.43 3.95 7.50
CA PHE A 101 4.58 2.83 7.09
C PHE A 101 5.23 1.49 7.38
N GLU A 102 6.55 1.36 7.25
CA GLU A 102 7.26 0.14 7.64
C GLU A 102 7.11 -0.11 9.13
N GLN A 103 7.25 0.94 9.95
CA GLN A 103 7.01 0.84 11.39
C GLN A 103 5.57 0.45 11.70
N LYS A 104 4.59 1.13 11.10
CA LYS A 104 3.17 0.80 11.29
C LYS A 104 2.81 -0.60 10.82
N LEU A 105 3.42 -1.06 9.72
CA LEU A 105 3.27 -2.43 9.24
C LEU A 105 3.78 -3.42 10.28
N SER A 106 4.97 -3.18 10.84
CA SER A 106 5.52 -3.99 11.93
C SER A 106 4.57 -4.03 13.12
N ASP A 107 4.02 -2.89 13.53
CA ASP A 107 3.07 -2.81 14.64
C ASP A 107 1.78 -3.58 14.34
N LEU A 108 1.21 -3.44 13.15
CA LEU A 108 -0.01 -4.16 12.71
C LEU A 108 0.19 -5.68 12.75
N ILE A 109 1.37 -6.16 12.35
CA ILE A 109 1.73 -7.58 12.39
C ILE A 109 1.89 -8.06 13.84
N GLN A 110 2.65 -7.34 14.66
CA GLN A 110 2.92 -7.73 16.05
C GLN A 110 1.66 -7.73 16.91
N THR A 111 0.78 -6.74 16.71
CA THR A 111 -0.48 -6.61 17.45
C THR A 111 -1.59 -7.52 16.94
N LYS A 112 -1.33 -8.30 15.87
CA LYS A 112 -2.31 -9.19 15.22
C LYS A 112 -3.60 -8.48 14.81
N GLN A 113 -3.54 -7.19 14.50
CA GLN A 113 -4.67 -6.43 13.96
C GLN A 113 -5.07 -6.93 12.57
N ILE A 114 -4.12 -7.54 11.86
CA ILE A 114 -4.36 -8.27 10.62
C ILE A 114 -4.24 -9.76 10.95
N SER A 115 -5.39 -10.40 11.20
CA SER A 115 -5.42 -11.85 11.44
C SER A 115 -5.08 -12.62 10.15
N SER A 116 -4.44 -13.77 10.33
CA SER A 116 -4.17 -14.76 9.27
C SER A 116 -3.48 -14.20 8.02
N LEU A 117 -2.49 -13.31 8.18
CA LEU A 117 -1.68 -12.81 7.07
C LEU A 117 -0.73 -13.90 6.56
N ASP A 118 -0.82 -14.25 5.28
CA ASP A 118 -0.01 -15.32 4.66
C ASP A 118 1.19 -14.77 3.89
N CYS A 119 1.09 -13.56 3.33
CA CYS A 119 2.12 -12.99 2.47
C CYS A 119 2.15 -11.45 2.58
N ILE A 120 3.35 -10.88 2.50
CA ILE A 120 3.58 -9.45 2.36
C ILE A 120 4.26 -9.21 1.01
N LEU A 121 3.65 -8.37 0.18
CA LEU A 121 4.22 -7.84 -1.04
C LEU A 121 4.59 -6.38 -0.78
N PHE A 122 5.88 -6.19 -0.56
CA PHE A 122 6.48 -4.89 -0.29
C PHE A 122 7.26 -4.41 -1.50
N ASP A 123 7.05 -3.16 -1.88
CA ASP A 123 7.78 -2.51 -2.96
C ASP A 123 9.10 -1.93 -2.47
N TYR A 124 10.08 -1.78 -3.35
CA TYR A 124 11.35 -1.18 -2.98
C TYR A 124 11.20 0.35 -2.85
N ALA A 125 11.36 0.88 -1.63
CA ALA A 125 11.66 2.29 -1.45
C ALA A 125 13.18 2.47 -1.59
N ALA A 126 13.61 3.25 -2.59
CA ALA A 126 15.01 3.65 -2.68
C ALA A 126 15.37 4.49 -1.45
N HIS A 127 16.17 3.92 -0.56
CA HIS A 127 16.86 4.64 0.51
C HIS A 127 17.99 5.49 -0.08
#